data_AF-A0A2X3CLE9-F1
#
_entry.id   AF-A0A2X3CLE9-F1
#
_cell.length_a   1.000
_cell.length_b   1.000
_cell.length_c   1.000
_cell.angle_alpha   90.00
_cell.angle_beta   90.00
_cell.angle_gamma   90.00
#
_symmetry.space_group_name_H-M   'P 1'
#
loop_
_entity.id
_entity.type
_entity.pdbx_description
1 polymer ?
#
loop_
_entity_poly.entity_id
_entity_poly.type
_entity_poly.pdbx_seq_one_letter_code
_entity_poly.pdbx_strand_id
1 'polypeptide(L)'
;MDPYFSGTKVKWILDHVEGSRERAKRGELLFGTVDTWLIWKMTQGRVHVTDYTNASRTMLFNIHDLDWDDKMLDALDIPRAMLPEVRKSSEVYGQTNIGGKGGTRIPIAGIAGDQQAALFGQLCVKEGMAKNTYGNRLLYADEYRRKSGHLHPRSADHHRLRPARRGELRSGRGGVYGRRVYSVAAPTR
;
A
#
# COMPACT_ATOMS: atom_id res chain seq x y z
N MET A 1 18.52 -5.84 6.00
CA MET A 1 17.34 -5.97 5.13
C MET A 1 16.13 -5.73 6.01
N ASP A 2 15.34 -4.70 5.73
CA ASP A 2 14.15 -4.40 6.54
C ASP A 2 12.96 -5.28 6.06
N PRO A 3 12.25 -6.01 6.95
CA PRO A 3 11.17 -6.94 6.59
C PRO A 3 9.86 -6.25 6.15
N TYR A 4 9.86 -4.92 6.03
CA TYR A 4 8.69 -4.14 5.65
C TYR A 4 8.24 -4.39 4.21
N PHE A 5 9.16 -4.63 3.28
CA PHE A 5 8.87 -4.76 1.85
C PHE A 5 8.41 -6.17 1.43
N SER A 6 7.69 -6.26 0.31
CA SER A 6 7.07 -7.51 -0.15
C SER A 6 8.06 -8.56 -0.67
N GLY A 7 9.19 -8.15 -1.28
CA GLY A 7 10.10 -9.07 -1.96
C GLY A 7 10.63 -10.22 -1.10
N THR A 8 11.03 -9.95 0.14
CA THR A 8 11.51 -11.00 1.07
C THR A 8 10.42 -11.97 1.49
N LYS A 9 9.15 -11.52 1.55
CA LYS A 9 7.99 -12.36 1.87
C LYS A 9 7.66 -13.29 0.72
N VAL A 10 7.76 -12.81 -0.52
CA VAL A 10 7.59 -13.64 -1.73
C VAL A 10 8.65 -14.73 -1.75
N LYS A 11 9.92 -14.36 -1.60
CA LYS A 11 11.02 -15.33 -1.50
C LYS A 11 10.75 -16.37 -0.41
N TRP A 12 10.36 -15.92 0.79
CA TRP A 12 10.07 -16.83 1.90
C TRP A 12 8.98 -17.85 1.53
N ILE A 13 7.87 -17.41 0.92
CA ILE A 13 6.81 -18.33 0.47
C ILE A 13 7.35 -19.33 -0.57
N LEU A 14 8.12 -18.86 -1.55
CA LEU A 14 8.69 -19.72 -2.60
C LEU A 14 9.68 -20.76 -2.05
N ASP A 15 10.37 -20.43 -0.96
CA ASP A 15 11.35 -21.31 -0.32
C ASP A 15 10.70 -22.31 0.66
N HIS A 16 9.53 -21.99 1.23
CA HIS A 16 8.92 -22.77 2.31
C HIS A 16 7.67 -23.54 1.90
N VAL A 17 6.99 -23.13 0.83
CA VAL A 17 5.85 -23.89 0.28
C VAL A 17 6.37 -24.86 -0.76
N GLU A 18 6.27 -26.15 -0.46
CA GLU A 18 6.77 -27.22 -1.33
C GLU A 18 6.23 -27.10 -2.77
N GLY A 19 7.14 -27.20 -3.74
CA GLY A 19 6.83 -27.12 -5.17
C GLY A 19 6.40 -25.74 -5.68
N SER A 20 6.24 -24.73 -4.82
CA SER A 20 5.74 -23.41 -5.21
C SER A 20 6.64 -22.71 -6.23
N ARG A 21 7.96 -22.82 -6.08
CA ARG A 21 8.94 -22.24 -7.02
C ARG A 21 8.78 -22.75 -8.44
N GLU A 22 8.68 -24.06 -8.62
CA GLU A 22 8.50 -24.66 -9.95
C GLU A 22 7.13 -24.33 -10.54
N ARG A 23 6.09 -24.26 -9.70
CA ARG A 23 4.75 -23.80 -10.12
C ARG A 23 4.77 -22.33 -10.57
N ALA A 24 5.49 -21.46 -9.86
CA ALA A 24 5.67 -20.05 -10.23
C ALA A 24 6.40 -19.91 -11.57
N LYS A 25 7.46 -20.69 -11.81
CA LYS A 25 8.17 -20.73 -13.11
C LYS A 25 7.27 -21.19 -14.26
N ARG A 26 6.31 -22.08 -13.99
CA ARG A 26 5.28 -22.51 -14.96
C ARG A 26 4.10 -21.55 -15.12
N GLY A 27 4.10 -20.42 -14.40
CA GLY A 27 3.02 -19.43 -14.44
C GLY A 27 1.74 -19.87 -13.73
N GLU A 28 1.79 -20.90 -12.88
CA GLU A 28 0.63 -21.40 -12.11
C GLU A 28 0.39 -20.60 -10.82
N LEU A 29 1.36 -19.77 -10.42
CA LEU A 29 1.26 -18.90 -9.25
C LEU A 29 1.39 -17.45 -9.69
N LEU A 30 0.55 -16.61 -9.10
CA LEU A 30 0.57 -15.16 -9.28
C LEU A 30 0.94 -14.49 -7.96
N PHE A 31 1.82 -13.51 -8.06
CA PHE A 31 2.09 -12.55 -7.00
C PHE A 31 1.15 -11.35 -7.15
N GLY A 32 0.78 -10.75 -6.02
CA GLY A 32 0.07 -9.48 -6.02
C GLY A 32 0.10 -8.82 -4.66
N THR A 33 0.17 -7.50 -4.65
CA THR A 33 -0.24 -6.69 -3.50
C THR A 33 -1.77 -6.74 -3.35
N VAL A 34 -2.31 -6.11 -2.31
CA VAL A 34 -3.76 -6.22 -1.99
C VAL A 34 -4.63 -5.70 -3.14
N ASP A 35 -4.22 -4.63 -3.81
CA ASP A 35 -4.87 -4.08 -5.00
C ASP A 35 -4.94 -5.10 -6.14
N THR A 36 -3.82 -5.74 -6.48
CA THR A 36 -3.76 -6.80 -7.50
C THR A 36 -4.69 -7.95 -7.18
N TRP A 37 -4.68 -8.41 -5.92
CA TRP A 37 -5.57 -9.50 -5.49
C TRP A 37 -7.05 -9.11 -5.64
N LEU A 38 -7.43 -7.91 -5.19
CA LEU A 38 -8.81 -7.45 -5.27
C LEU A 38 -9.27 -7.35 -6.73
N ILE A 39 -8.45 -6.77 -7.62
CA ILE A 39 -8.78 -6.66 -9.04
C ILE A 39 -8.87 -8.03 -9.70
N TRP A 40 -7.93 -8.93 -9.42
CA TRP A 40 -7.96 -10.30 -9.91
C TRP A 40 -9.28 -10.99 -9.53
N LYS A 41 -9.71 -10.85 -8.27
CA LYS A 41 -10.98 -11.42 -7.80
C LYS A 41 -12.20 -10.75 -8.41
N MET A 42 -12.23 -9.43 -8.48
CA MET A 42 -13.34 -8.66 -9.06
C MET A 42 -13.51 -8.92 -10.56
N THR A 43 -12.41 -9.16 -11.27
CA THR A 43 -12.40 -9.44 -12.70
C THR A 43 -12.49 -10.93 -13.02
N GLN A 44 -12.64 -11.79 -12.02
CA GLN A 44 -12.72 -13.26 -12.16
C GLN A 44 -11.48 -13.86 -12.86
N GLY A 45 -10.30 -13.35 -12.53
CA GLY A 45 -9.03 -13.82 -13.05
C GLY A 45 -8.68 -13.30 -14.46
N ARG A 46 -9.35 -12.25 -14.92
CA ARG A 46 -9.07 -11.67 -16.26
C ARG A 46 -8.01 -10.59 -16.24
N VAL A 47 -7.83 -9.89 -15.13
CA VAL A 47 -6.92 -8.74 -15.03
C VAL A 47 -5.97 -8.92 -13.85
N HIS A 48 -4.68 -9.02 -14.15
CA HIS A 48 -3.59 -9.15 -13.19
C HIS A 48 -2.70 -7.91 -13.27
N VAL A 49 -3.01 -6.91 -12.43
CA VAL A 49 -2.45 -5.56 -12.55
C VAL A 49 -2.15 -4.95 -11.18
N THR A 50 -1.19 -4.03 -11.14
CA THR A 50 -0.93 -3.11 -10.02
C THR A 50 -0.63 -1.72 -10.56
N ASP A 51 -0.55 -0.70 -9.71
CA ASP A 51 -0.12 0.63 -10.11
C ASP A 51 1.31 0.97 -9.64
N TYR A 52 1.87 2.06 -10.15
CA TYR A 52 3.20 2.53 -9.76
C TYR A 52 3.35 2.76 -8.24
N THR A 53 2.30 3.25 -7.58
CA THR A 53 2.37 3.56 -6.15
C THR A 53 2.45 2.31 -5.30
N ASN A 54 1.77 1.21 -5.67
CA ASN A 54 1.89 -0.08 -4.99
C ASN A 54 3.16 -0.84 -5.42
N ALA A 55 3.50 -0.85 -6.71
CA ALA A 55 4.70 -1.50 -7.24
C ALA A 55 5.98 -1.00 -6.55
N SER A 56 6.11 0.32 -6.33
CA SER A 56 7.26 0.92 -5.63
C SER A 56 7.43 0.46 -4.17
N ARG A 57 6.41 -0.18 -3.57
CA ARG A 57 6.47 -0.73 -2.19
C ARG A 57 6.89 -2.21 -2.15
N THR A 58 7.17 -2.80 -3.29
CA THR A 58 7.53 -4.22 -3.37
C THR A 58 9.02 -4.48 -3.15
N MET A 59 9.88 -3.47 -3.38
CA MET A 59 11.34 -3.60 -3.51
C MET A 59 11.78 -4.41 -4.76
N LEU A 60 10.84 -4.77 -5.64
CA LEU A 60 11.09 -5.48 -6.90
C LEU A 60 10.97 -4.55 -8.12
N PHE A 61 10.57 -3.30 -7.91
CA PHE A 61 10.23 -2.35 -8.96
C PHE A 61 11.23 -1.20 -8.97
N ASN A 62 11.79 -0.89 -10.13
CA ASN A 62 12.68 0.23 -10.35
C ASN A 62 11.84 1.49 -10.65
N ILE A 63 11.91 2.47 -9.74
CA ILE A 63 11.12 3.70 -9.82
C ILE A 63 11.62 4.70 -10.87
N HIS A 64 12.81 4.50 -11.42
CA HIS A 64 13.38 5.35 -12.47
C HIS A 64 12.99 4.82 -13.86
N ASP A 65 13.14 3.52 -14.06
CA ASP A 65 12.82 2.87 -15.35
C ASP A 65 11.32 2.53 -15.47
N LEU A 66 10.58 2.61 -14.36
CA LEU A 66 9.17 2.28 -14.25
C LEU A 66 8.83 0.84 -14.69
N ASP A 67 9.74 -0.08 -14.40
CA ASP A 67 9.60 -1.51 -14.67
C ASP A 67 10.12 -2.37 -13.50
N TRP A 68 9.77 -3.65 -13.51
CA TRP A 68 10.33 -4.63 -12.59
C TRP A 68 11.85 -4.75 -12.79
N ASP A 69 12.58 -4.74 -11.67
CA ASP A 69 14.04 -4.74 -11.63
C ASP A 69 14.59 -6.17 -11.68
N ASP A 70 15.13 -6.57 -12.83
CA ASP A 70 15.63 -7.94 -13.03
C ASP A 70 16.74 -8.32 -12.04
N LYS A 71 17.60 -7.37 -11.62
CA LYS A 71 18.65 -7.63 -10.64
C LYS A 71 18.05 -7.97 -9.28
N MET A 72 16.99 -7.29 -8.87
CA MET A 72 16.28 -7.59 -7.62
C MET A 72 15.49 -8.90 -7.71
N LEU A 73 14.91 -9.20 -8.86
CA LEU A 73 14.24 -10.48 -9.11
C LEU A 73 15.23 -11.64 -9.04
N ASP A 74 16.38 -11.53 -9.68
CA ASP A 74 17.45 -12.54 -9.65
C ASP A 74 18.00 -12.71 -8.24
N ALA A 75 18.29 -11.61 -7.53
CA ALA A 75 18.82 -11.65 -6.17
C ALA A 75 17.88 -12.34 -5.17
N LEU A 76 16.58 -12.24 -5.38
CA LEU A 76 15.56 -12.90 -4.55
C LEU A 76 15.08 -14.23 -5.12
N ASP A 77 15.56 -14.61 -6.30
CA ASP A 77 15.10 -15.73 -7.09
C ASP A 77 13.56 -15.70 -7.20
N ILE A 78 13.02 -14.69 -7.90
CA ILE A 78 11.56 -14.51 -8.10
C ILE A 78 11.27 -14.59 -9.60
N PRO A 79 10.50 -15.58 -10.07
CA PRO A 79 10.13 -15.68 -11.48
C PRO A 79 9.30 -14.47 -11.94
N ARG A 80 9.80 -13.71 -12.92
CA ARG A 80 9.12 -12.51 -13.46
C ARG A 80 7.69 -12.79 -13.95
N ALA A 81 7.43 -14.00 -14.46
CA ALA A 81 6.13 -14.43 -14.96
C ALA A 81 5.00 -14.39 -13.93
N MET A 82 5.31 -14.38 -12.62
CA MET A 82 4.29 -14.30 -11.58
C MET A 82 3.88 -12.86 -11.24
N LEU A 83 4.59 -11.85 -11.74
CA LEU A 83 4.37 -10.44 -11.37
C LEU A 83 3.22 -9.83 -12.17
N PRO A 84 2.41 -8.95 -11.56
CA PRO A 84 1.36 -8.24 -12.28
C PRO A 84 1.94 -7.24 -13.28
N GLU A 85 1.14 -6.88 -14.28
CA GLU A 85 1.45 -5.72 -15.12
C GLU A 85 1.33 -4.43 -14.31
N VAL A 86 2.28 -3.51 -14.46
CA VAL A 86 2.26 -2.22 -13.78
C VAL A 86 1.63 -1.17 -14.69
N ARG A 87 0.62 -0.46 -14.19
CA ARG A 87 -0.14 0.56 -14.94
C ARG A 87 -0.15 1.90 -14.21
N LYS A 88 -0.67 2.93 -14.89
CA LYS A 88 -0.93 4.25 -14.28
C LYS A 88 -1.98 4.12 -13.19
N SER A 89 -1.92 4.96 -12.17
CA SER A 89 -2.89 5.00 -11.06
C SER A 89 -4.32 5.42 -11.47
N SER A 90 -4.46 6.03 -12.65
CA SER A 90 -5.74 6.44 -13.24
C SER A 90 -5.79 6.04 -14.72
N GLU A 91 -6.38 4.87 -14.97
CA GLU A 91 -6.58 4.25 -16.28
C GLU A 91 -7.67 3.18 -16.14
N VAL A 92 -8.41 2.87 -17.20
CA VAL A 92 -9.38 1.76 -17.17
C VAL A 92 -8.64 0.43 -17.36
N TYR A 93 -8.53 -0.36 -16.29
CA TYR A 93 -7.84 -1.67 -16.32
C TYR A 93 -8.74 -2.82 -16.75
N GLY A 94 -10.04 -2.65 -16.56
CA GLY A 94 -11.02 -3.70 -16.81
C GLY A 94 -12.38 -3.34 -16.21
N GLN A 95 -13.27 -4.32 -16.20
CA GLN A 95 -14.62 -4.15 -15.70
C GLN A 95 -15.01 -5.27 -14.75
N THR A 96 -15.79 -4.92 -13.73
CA THR A 96 -16.38 -5.88 -12.78
C THR A 96 -17.89 -5.96 -12.97
N ASN A 97 -18.46 -7.11 -12.61
CA ASN A 97 -19.90 -7.30 -12.46
C ASN A 97 -20.17 -7.65 -11.00
N ILE A 98 -20.83 -6.75 -10.28
CA ILE A 98 -21.17 -6.90 -8.86
C ILE A 98 -22.60 -7.45 -8.65
N GLY A 99 -23.22 -7.99 -9.70
CA GLY A 99 -24.62 -8.42 -9.69
C GLY A 99 -25.60 -7.29 -10.03
N GLY A 100 -26.89 -7.59 -9.97
CA GLY A 100 -27.99 -6.69 -10.37
C GLY A 100 -28.70 -7.14 -11.66
N LYS A 101 -29.89 -6.58 -11.90
CA LYS A 101 -30.65 -6.84 -13.13
C LYS A 101 -29.94 -6.13 -14.30
N GLY A 102 -29.61 -6.84 -15.38
CA GLY A 102 -29.18 -6.23 -16.65
C GLY A 102 -27.70 -6.38 -17.03
N GLY A 103 -26.89 -7.14 -16.31
CA GLY A 103 -25.51 -7.45 -16.74
C GLY A 103 -24.55 -6.25 -16.75
N THR A 104 -24.88 -5.17 -16.04
CA THR A 104 -24.07 -3.95 -15.94
C THR A 104 -22.61 -4.25 -15.59
N ARG A 105 -21.70 -3.56 -16.27
CA ARG A 105 -20.26 -3.66 -16.07
C ARG A 105 -19.73 -2.33 -15.54
N ILE A 106 -19.12 -2.36 -14.37
CA ILE A 106 -18.56 -1.16 -13.73
C ILE A 106 -17.06 -1.11 -14.06
N PRO A 107 -16.56 0.00 -14.65
CA PRO A 107 -15.14 0.13 -14.93
C PRO A 107 -14.34 0.24 -13.64
N ILE A 108 -13.26 -0.53 -13.54
CA ILE A 108 -12.23 -0.35 -12.53
C ILE A 108 -11.21 0.61 -13.14
N ALA A 109 -11.16 1.84 -12.62
CA ALA A 109 -10.46 2.96 -13.27
C ALA A 109 -9.47 3.73 -12.37
N GLY A 110 -9.28 3.30 -11.12
CA GLY A 110 -8.36 3.93 -10.17
C GLY A 110 -7.74 2.92 -9.21
N ILE A 111 -6.42 3.01 -9.06
CA ILE A 111 -5.62 2.24 -8.09
C ILE A 111 -4.57 3.19 -7.53
N ALA A 112 -4.46 3.25 -6.20
CA ALA A 112 -3.35 3.89 -5.55
C ALA A 112 -3.15 3.26 -4.17
N GLY A 113 -1.90 3.20 -3.71
CA GLY A 113 -1.57 2.90 -2.32
C GLY A 113 -2.31 3.87 -1.39
N ASP A 114 -2.79 3.37 -0.25
CA ASP A 114 -3.64 4.08 0.69
C ASP A 114 -3.11 5.48 1.06
N GLN A 115 -1.81 5.60 1.31
CA GLN A 115 -1.19 6.87 1.70
C GLN A 115 -1.04 7.85 0.54
N GLN A 116 -0.72 7.36 -0.65
CA GLN A 116 -0.65 8.15 -1.87
C GLN A 116 -2.05 8.61 -2.29
N ALA A 117 -3.07 7.75 -2.14
CA ALA A 117 -4.46 8.12 -2.31
C ALA A 117 -4.90 9.21 -1.33
N ALA A 118 -4.49 9.11 -0.06
CA ALA A 118 -4.76 10.15 0.94
C ALA A 118 -4.07 11.48 0.62
N LEU A 119 -2.83 11.45 0.12
CA LEU A 119 -2.11 12.63 -0.35
C LEU A 119 -2.83 13.29 -1.53
N PHE A 120 -3.24 12.49 -2.52
CA PHE A 120 -3.99 12.96 -3.68
C PHE A 120 -5.37 13.52 -3.30
N GLY A 121 -6.08 12.85 -2.38
CA GLY A 121 -7.38 13.31 -1.87
C GLY A 121 -7.32 14.62 -1.08
N GLN A 122 -6.16 14.97 -0.52
CA GLN A 122 -5.89 16.27 0.11
C GLN A 122 -5.46 17.34 -0.90
N LEU A 123 -5.53 17.05 -2.21
CA LEU A 123 -5.09 17.92 -3.29
C LEU A 123 -3.60 18.31 -3.20
N CYS A 124 -2.78 17.48 -2.53
CA CYS A 124 -1.33 17.65 -2.43
C CYS A 124 -0.64 17.21 -3.72
N VAL A 125 -0.91 17.89 -4.82
CA VAL A 125 -0.44 17.57 -6.18
C VAL A 125 0.66 18.51 -6.69
N LYS A 126 1.14 19.42 -5.83
CA LYS A 126 2.25 20.33 -6.11
C LYS A 126 3.41 20.01 -5.19
N GLU A 127 4.62 20.21 -5.69
CA GLU A 127 5.86 20.06 -4.92
C GLU A 127 5.81 20.87 -3.61
N GLY A 128 6.31 20.29 -2.52
CA GLY A 128 6.31 20.90 -1.19
C GLY A 128 4.99 20.82 -0.42
N MET A 129 3.94 20.20 -0.96
CA MET A 129 2.72 19.91 -0.21
C MET A 129 2.88 18.64 0.64
N ALA A 130 2.53 18.73 1.91
CA ALA A 130 2.69 17.65 2.89
C ALA A 130 1.36 17.30 3.57
N LYS A 131 1.23 16.04 3.98
CA LYS A 131 0.11 15.59 4.83
C LYS A 131 0.61 14.57 5.85
N ASN A 132 -0.17 14.42 6.93
CA ASN A 132 -0.01 13.34 7.87
C ASN A 132 -1.34 12.60 8.06
N THR A 133 -1.32 11.27 7.96
CA THR A 133 -2.52 10.44 8.16
C THR A 133 -2.41 9.74 9.52
N TYR A 134 -3.34 10.04 10.42
CA TYR A 134 -3.44 9.39 11.72
C TYR A 134 -4.32 8.15 11.60
N GLY A 135 -3.73 7.03 11.20
CA GLY A 135 -4.32 5.69 11.20
C GLY A 135 -3.53 4.70 12.06
N ASN A 136 -3.69 3.39 11.82
CA ASN A 136 -2.93 2.36 12.55
C ASN A 136 -1.41 2.46 12.38
N ARG A 137 -0.94 3.11 11.30
CA ARG A 137 0.45 3.52 11.10
C ARG A 137 0.50 5.01 10.79
N LEU A 138 1.53 5.68 11.29
CA LEU A 138 1.82 7.09 11.01
C LEU A 138 2.80 7.17 9.84
N LEU A 139 2.44 7.93 8.80
CA LEU A 139 3.33 8.24 7.69
C LEU A 139 3.29 9.74 7.40
N TYR A 140 4.43 10.39 7.68
CA TYR A 140 4.71 11.77 7.35
C TYR A 140 5.33 11.81 5.95
N ALA A 141 4.68 12.53 5.03
CA ALA A 141 5.20 12.81 3.70
C ALA A 141 5.46 14.32 3.62
N ASP A 142 6.72 14.70 3.57
CA ASP A 142 7.21 16.07 3.42
C ASP A 142 8.52 16.02 2.61
N GLU A 143 8.78 17.07 1.83
CA GLU A 143 10.01 17.19 1.05
C GLU A 143 10.80 18.40 1.55
N TYR A 144 11.87 18.14 2.33
CA TYR A 144 12.70 19.19 2.90
C TYR A 144 13.79 19.63 1.92
N ARG A 145 13.63 20.80 1.29
CA ARG A 145 14.67 21.38 0.41
C ARG A 145 15.70 22.14 1.24
N ARG A 146 16.94 21.63 1.31
CA ARG A 146 18.10 22.37 1.82
C ARG A 146 18.50 23.44 0.78
N LYS A 147 18.01 24.68 0.92
CA LYS A 147 18.56 25.80 0.15
C LYS A 147 19.99 26.08 0.63
N SER A 148 20.97 25.95 -0.25
CA SER A 148 22.30 26.50 -0.08
C SER A 148 22.21 28.03 -0.03
N GLY A 149 22.45 28.61 1.15
CA GLY A 149 22.48 30.06 1.31
C GLY A 149 22.39 30.52 2.76
N HIS A 150 23.57 30.76 3.35
CA HIS A 150 23.84 31.63 4.52
C HIS A 150 23.09 31.33 5.83
N LEU A 151 23.83 30.75 6.78
CA LEU A 151 23.45 30.62 8.18
C LEU A 151 23.37 32.01 8.84
N HIS A 152 22.17 32.37 9.29
CA HIS A 152 21.98 33.28 10.42
C HIS A 152 21.22 32.52 11.50
N PRO A 153 21.82 32.27 12.68
CA PRO A 153 21.13 31.54 13.74
C PRO A 153 20.08 32.48 14.36
N ARG A 154 18.81 32.32 13.99
CA ARG A 154 17.72 32.80 14.83
C ARG A 154 17.42 31.72 15.85
N SER A 155 17.59 32.08 17.12
CA SER A 155 17.26 31.31 18.31
C SER A 155 15.84 30.74 18.21
N ALA A 156 15.72 29.44 18.49
CA ALA A 156 14.43 28.78 18.64
C ALA A 156 13.76 29.28 19.94
N ASP A 157 12.81 30.20 19.81
CA ASP A 157 11.88 30.50 20.89
C ASP A 157 10.92 29.31 21.06
N HIS A 158 11.20 28.51 22.08
CA HIS A 158 10.27 27.51 22.59
C HIS A 158 9.04 28.22 23.18
N HIS A 159 7.99 28.39 22.38
CA HIS A 159 6.66 28.60 22.94
C HIS A 159 6.23 27.35 23.70
N ARG A 160 6.50 27.34 25.01
CA ARG A 160 5.89 26.44 25.99
C ARG A 160 4.36 26.48 25.81
N LEU A 161 3.78 25.38 25.37
CA LEU A 161 2.36 25.12 25.54
C LEU A 161 2.04 25.14 27.04
N ARG A 162 1.25 26.12 27.48
CA ARG A 162 0.74 26.19 28.86
C ARG A 162 -0.25 25.02 29.07
N PRO A 163 -0.20 24.30 30.20
CA PRO A 163 -1.15 23.24 30.47
C PRO A 163 -2.54 23.85 30.69
N ALA A 164 -3.54 23.30 29.99
CA ALA A 164 -4.95 23.66 30.19
C ALA A 164 -5.40 23.31 31.62
N ARG A 165 -6.13 24.22 32.26
CA ARG A 165 -6.68 24.04 33.61
C ARG A 165 -7.68 22.87 33.61
N ARG A 166 -7.58 22.00 34.62
CA ARG A 166 -8.59 20.99 34.97
C ARG A 166 -9.92 21.70 35.29
N GLY A 167 -10.95 21.44 34.49
CA GLY A 167 -12.35 21.65 34.86
C GLY A 167 -12.94 20.32 35.35
N GLU A 168 -13.67 20.39 36.45
CA GLU A 168 -14.17 19.27 37.25
C GLU A 168 -15.19 18.37 36.55
N LEU A 169 -15.21 17.14 37.07
CA LEU A 169 -16.11 16.03 36.77
C LEU A 169 -17.60 16.41 36.85
N ARG A 170 -18.39 15.95 35.88
CA ARG A 170 -19.76 15.48 36.12
C ARG A 170 -19.96 14.07 35.58
N SER A 171 -20.50 13.25 36.47
CA SER A 171 -20.70 11.81 36.40
C SER A 171 -21.79 11.39 35.40
N GLY A 172 -21.47 10.40 34.57
CA GLY A 172 -22.45 9.55 33.87
C GLY A 172 -21.93 8.11 33.88
N ARG A 173 -22.57 7.25 34.67
CA ARG A 173 -22.22 5.83 34.86
C ARG A 173 -22.59 5.01 33.61
N GLY A 174 -21.78 4.01 33.30
CA GLY A 174 -22.16 2.91 32.39
C GLY A 174 -20.95 2.33 31.65
N GLY A 175 -20.15 1.50 32.33
CA GLY A 175 -19.06 0.77 31.68
C GLY A 175 -19.55 -0.53 31.04
N VAL A 176 -18.88 -0.98 29.97
CA VAL A 176 -18.66 -2.40 29.66
C VAL A 176 -17.33 -2.55 28.92
N TYR A 177 -16.60 -3.60 29.31
CA TYR A 177 -15.35 -4.12 28.81
C TYR A 177 -15.30 -4.37 27.29
N GLY A 178 -14.07 -4.37 26.76
CA GLY A 178 -13.79 -4.45 25.33
C GLY A 178 -14.09 -5.78 24.64
N ARG A 179 -14.02 -5.73 23.30
CA ARG A 179 -13.82 -6.89 22.44
C ARG A 179 -12.87 -6.50 21.31
N ARG A 180 -11.67 -7.10 21.34
CA ARG A 180 -10.83 -7.25 20.16
C ARG A 180 -11.49 -8.29 19.26
N VAL A 181 -11.81 -7.92 18.03
CA VAL A 181 -12.22 -8.87 17.00
C VAL A 181 -10.95 -9.34 16.29
N TYR A 182 -10.58 -10.60 16.53
CA TYR A 182 -9.64 -11.33 15.68
C TYR A 182 -10.47 -12.18 14.73
N SER A 183 -10.22 -12.10 13.42
CA SER A 183 -10.76 -13.05 12.46
C SER A 183 -9.67 -14.08 12.15
N VAL A 184 -9.91 -15.31 12.58
CA VAL A 184 -9.18 -16.52 12.19
C VAL A 184 -10.15 -17.30 11.31
N ALA A 185 -9.81 -17.51 10.04
CA ALA A 185 -10.54 -18.43 9.17
C ALA A 185 -9.75 -19.75 9.10
N ALA A 186 -10.28 -20.78 9.74
CA ALA A 186 -9.84 -22.16 9.55
C ALA A 186 -10.63 -22.77 8.36
N PRO A 187 -10.03 -23.68 7.58
CA PRO A 187 -10.70 -24.31 6.45
C PRO A 187 -11.61 -25.44 6.92
N THR A 188 -12.80 -25.55 6.34
CA THR A 188 -13.61 -26.77 6.38
C THR A 188 -13.54 -27.49 5.03
N ARG A 189 -13.50 -28.82 5.15
CA ARG A 189 -13.29 -29.86 4.14
C ARG A 189 -14.11 -29.72 2.86
#